data_AF-A0A352KLT1-F1
#
_entry.id   AF-A0A352KLT1-F1
#
_cell.length_a   1.000
_cell.length_b   1.000
_cell.length_c   1.000
_cell.angle_alpha   90.00
_cell.angle_beta   90.00
_cell.angle_gamma   90.00
#
_symmetry.space_group_name_H-M   'P 1'
#
loop_
_entity.id
_entity.type
_entity.pdbx_description
1 polymer ?
#
loop_
_entity_poly.entity_id
_entity_poly.type
_entity_poly.pdbx_seq_one_letter_code
_entity_poly.pdbx_strand_id
1 'polypeptide(L)' 'MTDQTNKKQWYVYIIECSDGAYYTGITTDLKRRFAEHAGNGKGAKFFYGRRR' A
#
# COMPACT_ATOMS: atom_id res chain seq x y z
N MET A 1 -32.77 13.99 8.16
CA MET A 1 -31.48 13.77 8.84
C MET A 1 -30.78 12.61 8.15
N THR A 2 -30.03 12.89 7.07
CA THR A 2 -29.25 11.86 6.37
C THR A 2 -27.90 11.77 7.06
N ASP A 3 -27.72 10.72 7.85
CA ASP A 3 -26.42 10.31 8.36
C ASP A 3 -25.51 9.93 7.19
N GLN A 4 -24.77 10.90 6.66
CA GLN A 4 -23.63 10.63 5.79
C GLN A 4 -22.45 10.25 6.69
N THR A 5 -22.52 9.07 7.30
CA THR A 5 -21.34 8.44 7.87
C THR A 5 -20.36 8.21 6.71
N ASN A 6 -19.39 9.11 6.61
CA ASN A 6 -18.28 9.06 5.66
C ASN A 6 -17.46 7.78 5.96
N LYS A 7 -17.93 6.63 5.47
CA LYS A 7 -17.27 5.32 5.60
C LYS A 7 -15.94 5.43 4.88
N LYS A 8 -14.87 5.67 5.63
CA LYS A 8 -13.50 5.56 5.11
C LYS A 8 -13.31 4.11 4.67
N GLN A 9 -13.27 3.90 3.36
CA GLN A 9 -13.04 2.59 2.78
C GLN A 9 -11.59 2.20 3.04
N TRP A 10 -11.38 1.08 3.75
CA TRP A 10 -10.06 0.52 3.97
C TRP A 10 -9.83 -0.65 3.02
N TYR A 11 -8.61 -0.74 2.52
CA TYR A 11 -8.14 -1.76 1.60
C TYR A 11 -6.93 -2.44 2.20
N VAL A 12 -6.97 -3.77 2.23
CA VAL A 12 -5.82 -4.61 2.57
C VAL A 12 -5.27 -5.19 1.26
N TYR A 13 -3.95 -5.16 1.09
CA TYR A 13 -3.28 -5.65 -0.10
C TYR A 13 -2.03 -6.45 0.25
N ILE A 14 -1.64 -7.32 -0.69
CA ILE A 14 -0.43 -8.13 -0.64
C ILE A 14 0.36 -7.86 -1.92
N ILE A 15 1.66 -7.64 -1.81
CA ILE A 15 2.60 -7.48 -2.92
C ILE A 15 3.60 -8.63 -2.84
N GLU A 16 3.73 -9.40 -3.92
CA GLU A 16 4.83 -10.34 -4.09
C GLU A 16 6.08 -9.60 -4.57
N CYS A 17 7.18 -9.78 -3.85
CA CYS A 17 8.47 -9.21 -4.20
C CYS A 17 9.24 -10.16 -5.10
N SER A 18 10.22 -9.61 -5.83
CA SER A 18 11.05 -10.36 -6.77
C SER A 18 11.88 -11.49 -6.15
N ASP A 19 12.01 -11.53 -4.83
CA ASP A 19 12.69 -12.60 -4.08
C ASP A 19 11.73 -13.63 -3.47
N GLY A 20 10.45 -13.61 -3.89
CA GLY A 20 9.40 -14.48 -3.38
C GLY A 20 8.88 -14.09 -2.00
N ALA A 21 9.34 -12.97 -1.43
CA ALA A 21 8.79 -12.46 -0.18
C ALA A 21 7.47 -11.74 -0.40
N TYR A 22 6.53 -11.88 0.54
CA TYR A 22 5.25 -11.16 0.50
C TYR A 22 5.26 -9.97 1.44
N TYR A 23 4.86 -8.81 0.94
CA TYR A 23 4.62 -7.61 1.72
C TYR A 23 3.11 -7.38 1.84
N THR A 24 2.61 -7.27 3.07
CA THR A 24 1.21 -6.92 3.33
C THR A 24 1.10 -5.48 3.81
N GLY A 25 0.04 -4.80 3.38
CA GLY A 25 -0.21 -3.42 3.75
C GLY A 25 -1.70 -3.10 3.78
N ILE A 26 -2.03 -2.03 4.50
CA ILE A 26 -3.38 -1.49 4.57
C ILE A 26 -3.36 -0.02 4.16
N THR A 27 -4.40 0.44 3.47
CA THR A 27 -4.55 1.84 3.08
C THR A 27 -6.00 2.21 2.86
N THR A 28 -6.33 3.49 2.96
CA THR A 28 -7.62 4.02 2.49
C THR A 28 -7.57 4.51 1.03
N ASP A 29 -6.37 4.56 0.43
CA ASP A 29 -6.14 5.03 -0.93
C ASP A 29 -5.09 4.15 -1.64
N LEU A 30 -5.59 3.15 -2.38
CA LEU A 30 -4.78 2.21 -3.15
C LEU A 30 -3.94 2.88 -4.24
N LYS A 31 -4.49 3.85 -4.96
CA LYS A 31 -3.80 4.48 -6.10
C LYS A 31 -2.59 5.27 -5.64
N ARG A 32 -2.77 6.08 -4.60
CA ARG A 32 -1.67 6.81 -3.96
C ARG A 32 -0.62 5.84 -3.43
N ARG A 33 -1.04 4.78 -2.73
CA ARG A 33 -0.12 3.82 -2.11
C ARG A 33 0.68 3.01 -3.12
N PHE A 34 0.04 2.61 -4.23
CA PHE A 34 0.72 1.93 -5.33
C PHE A 34 1.77 2.84 -5.99
N ALA A 35 1.44 4.10 -6.26
CA ALA A 35 2.38 5.06 -6.83
C ALA A 35 3.61 5.31 -5.92
N GLU A 36 3.40 5.38 -4.60
CA GLU A 36 4.50 5.51 -3.61
C GLU A 36 5.46 4.31 -3.64
N HIS A 37 4.92 3.10 -3.80
CA HIS A 37 5.73 1.88 -3.90
C HIS A 37 6.43 1.79 -5.26
N ALA A 38 5.73 2.04 -6.36
CA ALA A 38 6.26 1.90 -7.73
C ALA A 38 7.31 2.97 -8.10
N GLY A 39 7.08 4.23 -7.75
CA GLY A 39 7.93 5.33 -8.21
C GLY A 39 9.20 5.54 -7.38
N ASN A 40 9.19 5.17 -6.10
CA ASN A 40 10.27 5.53 -5.18
C ASN A 40 10.66 4.43 -4.20
N GLY A 41 9.88 3.35 -4.03
CA GLY A 41 10.15 2.32 -3.00
C GLY A 41 10.16 2.87 -1.56
N LYS A 42 9.74 4.12 -1.36
CA LYS A 42 9.78 4.83 -0.07
C LYS A 42 8.51 4.61 0.77
N GLY A 43 7.47 3.99 0.19
CA GLY A 43 6.16 3.81 0.83
C GLY A 43 6.13 2.81 1.98
N ALA A 44 7.11 1.90 2.07
CA ALA A 44 7.34 1.07 3.24
C ALA A 44 8.83 0.82 3.46
N LYS A 45 9.24 0.80 4.74
CA LYS A 45 10.62 0.47 5.15
C LYS A 45 11.09 -0.87 4.55
N PHE A 46 10.14 -1.79 4.31
CA PHE A 46 10.38 -3.08 3.67
C PHE A 46 10.96 -2.98 2.25
N PHE A 47 10.57 -1.95 1.48
CA PHE A 47 11.04 -1.74 0.11
C PHE A 47 12.33 -0.92 0.02
N TYR A 48 12.76 -0.27 1.11
CA TYR A 48 13.92 0.65 1.12
C TYR A 48 15.28 -0.05 0.96
N GLY A 49 15.39 -1.33 1.31
CA GLY A 49 16.64 -2.10 1.28
C GLY A 49 16.72 -3.18 0.19
N ARG A 50 15.72 -3.26 -0.70
CA ARG A 50 15.57 -4.36 -1.66
C ARG A 50 15.79 -3.97 -3.14
N ARG A 51 16.37 -2.79 -3.41
CA ARG A 51 16.91 -2.48 -4.74
C ARG A 51 18.15 -3.38 -5.00
N ARG A 52 17.94 -4.49 -5.70
CA ARG A 52 19.02 -5.13 -6.48
C ARG A 52 18.96 -4.59 -7.90
#